data_AF-A0A6I9M393-F1
#
_entry.id   AF-A0A6I9M393-F1
#
_cell.length_a   1.000
_cell.length_b   1.000
_cell.length_c   1.000
_cell.angle_alpha   90.00
_cell.angle_beta   90.00
_cell.angle_gamma   90.00
#
_symmetry.space_group_name_H-M   'P 1'
#
loop_
_entity.id
_entity.type
_entity.pdbx_description
1 polymer ?
#
loop_
_entity_poly.entity_id
_entity_poly.type
_entity_poly.pdbx_seq_one_letter_code
_entity_poly.pdbx_strand_id
1 'polypeptide(L)'
;MAAGQNGHEEWVGSAYLFLESSMDKVVLSEAYTDPQKKVAIYQALQTALSESADSPDVLQILKIHCSDPQLIVQLRFCGRLLCGRFLQAYREGALRAALQRCMASALALEAVRLQLELHAGAEQLDTWLTDEERCLNYILAQKPDRLRDEELAELEKELGKLTCDCTGQGGTIQVDSAASKSLVPSPAKEKPLPAACQTFLFHGQPIVNRPLTLQDQQTFARSVGLKWRRVGRSLQRSCRALRDPALDSLAYEYERDGLYEQAFQLLRRFMQAEGRRATLQRLVEALEENELTSLAEDLLGQAEPDDRLA
;
A
#
# COMPACT_ATOMS: atom_id res chain seq x y z
N MET A 1 -20.70 -13.75 46.52
CA MET A 1 -20.17 -14.08 45.19
C MET A 1 -19.98 -12.78 44.45
N ALA A 2 -18.75 -12.27 44.39
CA ALA A 2 -18.43 -11.08 43.61
C ALA A 2 -17.98 -11.55 42.23
N ALA A 3 -18.75 -11.21 41.20
CA ALA A 3 -18.34 -11.38 39.80
C ALA A 3 -17.27 -10.32 39.50
N GLY A 4 -16.01 -10.72 39.60
CA GLY A 4 -14.88 -9.90 39.17
C GLY A 4 -14.86 -9.78 37.66
N GLN A 5 -14.84 -8.53 37.18
CA GLN A 5 -14.58 -8.18 35.80
C GLN A 5 -13.21 -8.71 35.38
N ASN A 6 -13.16 -9.86 34.69
CA ASN A 6 -11.97 -10.22 33.90
C ASN A 6 -12.12 -9.61 32.49
N GLY A 7 -12.09 -8.28 32.44
CA GLY A 7 -11.68 -7.58 31.23
C GLY A 7 -10.16 -7.63 31.20
N HIS A 8 -9.58 -8.64 30.56
CA HIS A 8 -8.17 -8.58 30.22
C HIS A 8 -8.00 -7.39 29.27
N GLU A 9 -7.48 -6.27 29.78
CA GLU A 9 -6.98 -5.20 28.90
C GLU A 9 -5.94 -5.83 27.98
N GLU A 10 -6.31 -5.99 26.72
CA GLU A 10 -5.42 -6.52 25.71
C GLU A 10 -4.27 -5.52 25.56
N TRP A 11 -3.07 -5.91 26.02
CA TRP A 11 -1.89 -5.07 25.89
C TRP A 11 -1.60 -4.93 24.40
N VAL A 12 -1.80 -3.72 23.86
CA VAL A 12 -1.57 -3.43 22.45
C VAL A 12 -0.77 -2.15 22.36
N GLY A 13 0.36 -2.21 21.65
CA GLY A 13 1.23 -1.07 21.43
C GLY A 13 1.77 -1.04 20.02
N SER A 14 2.39 0.08 19.65
CA SER A 14 2.97 0.26 18.32
C SER A 14 4.36 0.88 18.38
N ALA A 15 5.18 0.52 17.40
CA ALA A 15 6.51 1.08 17.22
C ALA A 15 6.84 1.21 15.73
N TYR A 16 7.85 2.00 15.43
CA TYR A 16 8.40 2.17 14.10
C TYR A 16 9.81 1.60 14.08
N LEU A 17 10.05 0.64 13.19
CA LEU A 17 11.35 0.08 12.92
C LEU A 17 11.90 0.71 11.65
N PHE A 18 13.00 1.43 11.76
CA PHE A 18 13.71 2.05 10.64
C PHE A 18 14.77 1.07 10.16
N LEU A 19 14.81 0.84 8.85
CA LEU A 19 15.79 -0.01 8.21
C LEU A 19 16.55 0.81 7.18
N GLU A 20 17.87 0.85 7.32
CA GLU A 20 18.77 1.49 6.37
C GLU A 20 19.84 0.52 5.92
N SER A 21 20.15 0.52 4.63
CA SER A 21 21.28 -0.22 4.11
C SER A 21 22.52 0.66 4.16
N SER A 22 23.57 0.16 4.80
CA SER A 22 24.89 0.81 4.85
C SER A 22 25.75 0.55 3.61
N MET A 23 25.16 0.00 2.54
CA MET A 23 25.83 -0.19 1.26
C MET A 23 25.35 0.87 0.26
N ASP A 24 26.27 1.68 -0.26
CA ASP A 24 26.00 2.82 -1.15
C ASP A 24 25.19 2.49 -2.41
N LYS A 25 25.15 1.20 -2.81
CA LYS A 25 24.45 0.73 -4.02
C LYS A 25 23.06 0.17 -3.74
N VAL A 26 22.65 0.08 -2.48
CA VAL A 26 21.40 -0.58 -2.10
C VAL A 26 20.56 0.42 -1.32
N VAL A 27 19.61 1.03 -2.00
CA VAL A 27 18.61 1.91 -1.39
C VAL A 27 17.32 1.13 -1.21
N LEU A 28 16.92 0.91 0.04
CA LEU A 28 15.78 0.02 0.36
C LEU A 28 14.45 0.63 -0.05
N SER A 29 14.30 1.95 0.05
CA SER A 29 13.10 2.69 -0.40
C SER A 29 12.89 2.54 -1.92
N GLU A 30 13.95 2.66 -2.72
CA GLU A 30 13.89 2.45 -4.17
C GLU A 30 13.57 0.98 -4.51
N ALA A 31 14.21 0.03 -3.83
CA ALA A 31 13.97 -1.39 -4.04
C ALA A 31 12.52 -1.79 -3.70
N TYR A 32 11.91 -1.15 -2.70
CA TYR A 32 10.52 -1.39 -2.34
C TYR A 32 9.51 -0.77 -3.31
N THR A 33 9.95 0.19 -4.14
CA THR A 33 9.11 0.80 -5.19
C THR A 33 8.95 -0.11 -6.40
N ASP A 34 9.89 -1.04 -6.62
CA ASP A 34 9.83 -2.05 -7.68
C ASP A 34 8.82 -3.16 -7.31
N PRO A 35 7.72 -3.36 -8.07
CA PRO A 35 6.67 -4.33 -7.74
C PRO A 35 7.17 -5.76 -7.54
N GLN A 36 8.20 -6.19 -8.28
CA GLN A 36 8.72 -7.55 -8.15
C GLN A 36 9.52 -7.74 -6.87
N LYS A 37 10.34 -6.75 -6.52
CA LYS A 37 11.16 -6.77 -5.30
C LYS A 37 10.34 -6.47 -4.06
N LYS A 38 9.29 -5.66 -4.18
CA LYS A 38 8.37 -5.30 -3.11
C LYS A 38 7.77 -6.51 -2.41
N VAL A 39 7.28 -7.49 -3.17
CA VAL A 39 6.75 -8.75 -2.62
C VAL A 39 7.84 -9.52 -1.87
N ALA A 40 9.03 -9.64 -2.47
CA ALA A 40 10.16 -10.35 -1.86
C ALA A 40 10.67 -9.66 -0.57
N ILE A 41 10.76 -8.33 -0.56
CA ILE A 41 11.14 -7.53 0.62
C ILE A 41 10.07 -7.68 1.71
N TYR A 42 8.80 -7.61 1.35
CA TYR A 42 7.72 -7.82 2.30
C TYR A 42 7.75 -9.20 2.94
N GLN A 43 7.95 -10.25 2.13
CA GLN A 43 8.12 -11.62 2.62
C GLN A 43 9.33 -11.75 3.56
N ALA A 44 10.44 -11.12 3.19
CA ALA A 44 11.66 -11.12 3.99
C ALA A 44 11.46 -10.43 5.34
N LEU A 45 10.71 -9.32 5.40
CA LEU A 45 10.31 -8.66 6.65
C LEU A 45 9.44 -9.58 7.51
N GLN A 46 8.39 -10.18 6.92
CA GLN A 46 7.51 -11.09 7.65
C GLN A 46 8.27 -12.29 8.22
N THR A 47 9.15 -12.90 7.42
CA THR A 47 9.91 -14.08 7.83
C THR A 47 10.87 -13.75 8.97
N ALA A 48 11.63 -12.65 8.85
CA ALA A 48 12.58 -12.25 9.88
C ALA A 48 11.90 -11.86 11.21
N LEU A 49 10.75 -11.17 11.14
CA LEU A 49 9.97 -10.82 12.32
C LEU A 49 9.34 -12.05 12.97
N SER A 50 8.85 -13.01 12.17
CA SER A 50 8.28 -14.25 12.67
C SER A 50 9.34 -15.15 13.32
N GLU A 51 10.53 -15.24 12.73
CA GLU A 51 11.69 -15.97 13.30
C GLU A 51 12.12 -15.39 14.64
N SER A 52 11.98 -14.08 14.83
CA SER A 52 12.39 -13.38 16.06
C SER A 52 11.32 -13.36 17.14
N ALA A 53 10.04 -13.57 16.79
CA ALA A 53 8.89 -13.47 17.70
C ALA A 53 8.25 -14.83 18.05
N ASP A 54 8.76 -15.94 17.49
CA ASP A 54 8.24 -17.32 17.63
C ASP A 54 6.74 -17.50 17.28
N SER A 55 6.05 -16.47 16.76
CA SER A 55 4.64 -16.55 16.36
C SER A 55 4.25 -15.45 15.35
N PRO A 56 3.56 -15.80 14.25
CA PRO A 56 3.19 -14.84 13.20
C PRO A 56 1.92 -14.03 13.50
N ASP A 57 1.01 -14.53 14.35
CA ASP A 57 -0.30 -13.92 14.55
C ASP A 57 -0.29 -12.67 15.45
N VAL A 58 0.85 -12.40 16.09
CA VAL A 58 0.88 -11.57 17.30
C VAL A 58 1.79 -10.33 17.16
N LEU A 59 2.72 -10.35 16.19
CA LEU A 59 3.48 -9.18 15.73
C LEU A 59 3.06 -8.86 14.30
N GLN A 60 2.33 -7.77 14.12
CA GLN A 60 1.73 -7.41 12.83
C GLN A 60 2.43 -6.20 12.23
N ILE A 61 2.73 -6.27 10.93
CA ILE A 61 3.13 -5.09 10.16
C ILE A 61 1.86 -4.34 9.76
N LEU A 62 1.70 -3.12 10.25
CA LEU A 62 0.56 -2.26 9.93
C LEU A 62 0.76 -1.53 8.60
N LYS A 63 1.98 -1.00 8.40
CA LYS A 63 2.32 -0.16 7.25
C LYS A 63 3.82 -0.18 7.00
N ILE A 64 4.21 0.01 5.76
CA ILE A 64 5.61 0.23 5.36
C ILE A 64 5.67 1.59 4.68
N HIS A 65 6.47 2.50 5.23
CA HIS A 65 6.72 3.82 4.68
C HIS A 65 8.07 3.83 3.97
N CYS A 66 8.10 4.38 2.76
CA CYS A 66 9.33 4.67 2.05
C CYS A 66 9.76 6.09 2.40
N SER A 67 10.92 6.24 3.05
CA SER A 67 11.48 7.54 3.44
C SER A 67 12.95 7.54 3.08
N ASP A 68 13.26 7.92 1.84
CA ASP A 68 14.58 7.84 1.23
C ASP A 68 15.71 8.37 2.15
N PRO A 69 16.75 7.55 2.48
CA PRO A 69 17.08 6.19 1.97
C PRO A 69 16.50 5.01 2.78
N GLN A 70 15.74 5.30 3.82
CA GLN A 70 15.25 4.35 4.82
C GLN A 70 13.88 3.74 4.47
N LEU A 71 13.68 2.52 4.96
CA LEU A 71 12.38 1.85 4.98
C LEU A 71 11.86 1.83 6.42
N ILE A 72 10.69 2.41 6.68
CA ILE A 72 10.12 2.49 8.03
C ILE A 72 8.94 1.52 8.12
N VAL A 73 9.05 0.54 9.00
CA VAL A 73 8.05 -0.50 9.22
C VAL A 73 7.29 -0.19 10.49
N GLN A 74 5.99 0.11 10.36
CA GLN A 74 5.11 0.29 11.50
C GLN A 74 4.66 -1.08 12.02
N LEU A 75 4.99 -1.36 13.27
CA LEU A 75 4.71 -2.62 13.95
C LEU A 75 3.58 -2.43 14.96
N ARG A 76 2.73 -3.44 15.07
CA ARG A 76 1.76 -3.62 16.15
C ARG A 76 2.15 -4.84 16.96
N PHE A 77 2.24 -4.64 18.26
CA PHE A 77 2.49 -5.70 19.22
C PHE A 77 1.20 -6.01 19.96
N CYS A 78 0.85 -7.30 20.04
CA CYS A 78 -0.26 -7.79 20.86
C CYS A 78 0.32 -8.65 22.00
N GLY A 79 0.25 -8.16 23.23
CA GLY A 79 0.81 -8.84 24.40
C GLY A 79 2.22 -8.40 24.81
N ARG A 80 2.34 -8.06 26.09
CA ARG A 80 3.57 -7.52 26.70
C ARG A 80 4.76 -8.47 26.61
N LEU A 81 4.55 -9.78 26.81
CA LEU A 81 5.62 -10.79 26.83
C LEU A 81 6.35 -10.88 25.48
N LEU A 82 5.62 -10.80 24.37
CA LEU A 82 6.18 -10.94 23.04
C LEU A 82 6.90 -9.66 22.60
N CYS A 83 6.40 -8.50 23.01
CA CYS A 83 7.15 -7.26 22.84
C CYS A 83 8.48 -7.30 23.59
N GLY A 84 8.50 -7.85 24.82
CA GLY A 84 9.75 -8.07 25.57
C GLY A 84 10.73 -8.99 24.82
N ARG A 85 10.25 -10.12 24.30
CA ARG A 85 11.08 -11.03 23.47
C ARG A 85 11.61 -10.35 22.21
N PHE A 86 10.78 -9.56 21.53
CA PHE A 86 11.20 -8.77 20.39
C PHE A 86 12.32 -7.78 20.76
N LEU A 87 12.16 -7.04 21.87
CA LEU A 87 13.17 -6.10 22.35
C LEU A 87 14.48 -6.82 22.71
N GLN A 88 14.39 -8.02 23.29
CA GLN A 88 15.56 -8.86 23.55
C GLN A 88 16.25 -9.29 22.26
N ALA A 89 15.52 -9.83 21.28
CA ALA A 89 16.05 -10.24 19.99
C ALA A 89 16.62 -9.06 19.18
N TYR A 90 16.03 -7.88 19.33
CA TYR A 90 16.53 -6.63 18.75
C TYR A 90 17.88 -6.25 19.37
N ARG A 91 17.96 -6.22 20.72
CA ARG A 91 19.16 -5.87 21.48
C ARG A 91 20.31 -6.83 21.23
N GLU A 92 20.03 -8.13 21.16
CA GLU A 92 21.02 -9.19 20.92
C GLU A 92 21.49 -9.25 19.45
N GLY A 93 20.84 -8.47 18.56
CA GLY A 93 21.17 -8.44 17.14
C GLY A 93 20.63 -9.63 16.34
N ALA A 94 19.85 -10.52 16.97
CA ALA A 94 19.22 -11.66 16.31
C ALA A 94 18.26 -11.20 15.19
N LEU A 95 17.42 -10.20 15.47
CA LEU A 95 16.52 -9.61 14.47
C LEU A 95 17.31 -9.00 13.30
N ARG A 96 18.41 -8.31 13.61
CA ARG A 96 19.29 -7.72 12.58
C ARG A 96 19.88 -8.79 11.67
N ALA A 97 20.41 -9.86 12.25
CA ALA A 97 20.98 -10.97 11.49
C ALA A 97 19.93 -11.67 10.61
N ALA A 98 18.72 -11.90 11.14
CA ALA A 98 17.61 -12.48 10.38
C ALA A 98 17.20 -11.56 9.21
N LEU A 99 17.02 -10.26 9.47
CA LEU A 99 16.71 -9.28 8.43
C LEU A 99 17.79 -9.22 7.35
N GLN A 100 19.06 -9.20 7.72
CA GLN A 100 20.16 -9.18 6.75
C GLN A 100 20.14 -10.42 5.84
N ARG A 101 19.92 -11.60 6.43
CA ARG A 101 19.83 -12.86 5.69
C ARG A 101 18.66 -12.87 4.71
N CYS A 102 17.47 -12.49 5.20
CA CYS A 102 16.24 -12.47 4.41
C CYS A 102 16.29 -11.40 3.32
N MET A 103 16.83 -10.20 3.62
CA MET A 103 16.97 -9.11 2.65
C MET A 103 18.02 -9.42 1.58
N ALA A 104 19.12 -10.07 1.93
CA ALA A 104 20.11 -10.53 0.95
C ALA A 104 19.46 -11.46 -0.10
N SER A 105 18.66 -12.43 0.37
CA SER A 105 17.88 -13.31 -0.50
C SER A 105 16.88 -12.55 -1.37
N ALA A 106 16.08 -11.66 -0.78
CA ALA A 106 15.05 -10.89 -1.49
C ALA A 106 15.62 -9.95 -2.57
N LEU A 107 16.83 -9.42 -2.34
CA LEU A 107 17.52 -8.51 -3.27
C LEU A 107 18.46 -9.25 -4.23
N ALA A 108 18.57 -10.58 -4.14
CA ALA A 108 19.53 -11.40 -4.87
C ALA A 108 20.98 -10.93 -4.69
N LEU A 109 21.34 -10.57 -3.46
CA LEU A 109 22.68 -10.15 -3.04
C LEU A 109 23.36 -11.23 -2.19
N GLU A 110 24.69 -11.29 -2.23
CA GLU A 110 25.46 -12.23 -1.40
C GLU A 110 25.38 -11.87 0.10
N ALA A 111 25.39 -10.58 0.41
CA ALA A 111 25.20 -10.07 1.77
C ALA A 111 24.68 -8.62 1.74
N VAL A 112 23.95 -8.22 2.78
CA VAL A 112 23.54 -6.84 3.00
C VAL A 112 23.85 -6.42 4.44
N ARG A 113 24.29 -5.17 4.63
CA ARG A 113 24.56 -4.60 5.95
C ARG A 113 23.47 -3.62 6.33
N LEU A 114 22.66 -4.01 7.31
CA LEU A 114 21.52 -3.22 7.76
C LEU A 114 21.83 -2.50 9.07
N GLN A 115 21.46 -1.24 9.12
CA GLN A 115 21.28 -0.47 10.35
C GLN A 115 19.80 -0.46 10.69
N LEU A 116 19.51 -0.65 11.97
CA LEU A 116 18.16 -0.66 12.50
C LEU A 116 18.07 0.43 13.56
N GLU A 117 16.94 1.12 13.61
CA GLU A 117 16.59 2.04 14.69
C GLU A 117 15.14 1.79 15.10
N LEU A 118 14.87 1.82 16.39
CA LEU A 118 13.54 1.53 16.93
C LEU A 118 12.98 2.76 17.62
N HIS A 119 11.80 3.21 17.19
CA HIS A 119 11.13 4.39 17.73
C HIS A 119 9.73 4.07 18.23
N ALA A 120 9.31 4.72 19.30
CA ALA A 120 7.92 4.73 19.77
C ALA A 120 7.44 6.18 19.89
N GLY A 121 6.76 6.67 18.85
CA GLY A 121 6.42 8.09 18.72
C GLY A 121 7.68 8.92 18.48
N ALA A 122 7.93 9.94 19.31
CA ALA A 122 9.11 10.79 19.23
C ALA A 122 10.35 10.20 19.94
N GLU A 123 10.20 9.09 20.66
CA GLU A 123 11.25 8.53 21.50
C GLU A 123 12.01 7.43 20.75
N GLN A 124 13.33 7.54 20.70
CA GLN A 124 14.22 6.50 20.19
C GLN A 124 14.48 5.47 21.29
N LEU A 125 14.03 4.24 21.08
CA LEU A 125 14.13 3.15 22.05
C LEU A 125 15.54 2.56 22.13
N ASP A 126 16.39 2.77 21.11
CA ASP A 126 17.78 2.30 21.07
C ASP A 126 18.60 2.75 22.29
N THR A 127 18.33 3.96 22.80
CA THR A 127 19.02 4.50 23.98
C THR A 127 18.55 3.89 25.29
N TRP A 128 17.42 3.19 25.29
CA TRP A 128 16.75 2.65 26.47
C TRP A 128 16.67 1.11 26.47
N LEU A 129 17.33 0.42 25.53
CA LEU A 129 17.29 -1.06 25.42
C LEU A 129 17.77 -1.82 26.67
N THR A 130 18.51 -1.17 27.57
CA THR A 130 18.88 -1.75 28.87
C THR A 130 17.72 -1.76 29.88
N ASP A 131 16.73 -0.87 29.70
CA ASP A 131 15.53 -0.72 30.52
C ASP A 131 14.30 -1.16 29.71
N GLU A 132 14.06 -2.47 29.72
CA GLU A 132 12.97 -3.10 28.96
C GLU A 132 11.59 -2.57 29.37
N GLU A 133 11.36 -2.33 30.67
CA GLU A 133 10.08 -1.84 31.16
C GLU A 133 9.76 -0.45 30.62
N ARG A 134 10.76 0.41 30.54
CA ARG A 134 10.60 1.75 29.97
C ARG A 134 10.26 1.69 28.48
N CYS A 135 10.93 0.82 27.70
CA CYS A 135 10.60 0.59 26.30
C CYS A 135 9.17 0.08 26.11
N LEU A 136 8.75 -0.89 26.92
CA LEU A 136 7.38 -1.43 26.88
C LEU A 136 6.33 -0.35 27.17
N ASN A 137 6.61 0.54 28.12
CA ASN A 137 5.70 1.64 28.46
C ASN A 137 5.58 2.66 27.31
N TYR A 138 6.68 3.00 26.64
CA TYR A 138 6.64 3.86 25.47
C TYR A 138 5.85 3.22 24.31
N ILE A 139 6.08 1.94 24.03
CA ILE A 139 5.35 1.20 22.99
C ILE A 139 3.86 1.11 23.30
N LEU A 140 3.49 0.85 24.55
CA LEU A 140 2.10 0.81 25.01
C LEU A 140 1.42 2.18 24.91
N ALA A 141 2.14 3.26 25.20
CA ALA A 141 1.62 4.62 25.10
C ALA A 141 1.26 4.99 23.65
N GLN A 142 1.92 4.38 22.67
CA GLN A 142 1.59 4.50 21.26
C GLN A 142 0.46 3.52 20.88
N LYS A 143 -0.79 4.00 20.96
CA LYS A 143 -1.93 3.22 20.48
C LYS A 143 -1.86 3.08 18.96
N PRO A 144 -1.99 1.86 18.40
CA PRO A 144 -2.08 1.69 16.95
C PRO A 144 -3.37 2.33 16.45
N ASP A 145 -3.24 3.51 15.85
CA ASP A 145 -4.37 4.33 15.37
C ASP A 145 -4.87 3.88 13.98
N ARG A 146 -4.25 2.85 13.39
CA ARG A 146 -4.50 2.43 12.01
C ARG A 146 -4.72 0.93 11.90
N LEU A 147 -5.75 0.57 11.14
CA LEU A 147 -5.92 -0.78 10.60
C LEU A 147 -4.76 -1.08 9.64
N ARG A 148 -4.50 -2.37 9.44
CA ARG A 148 -3.49 -2.83 8.49
C ARG A 148 -3.75 -2.28 7.09
N ASP A 149 -2.72 -1.73 6.45
CA ASP A 149 -2.83 -1.15 5.11
C ASP A 149 -3.31 -2.17 4.06
N GLU A 150 -4.22 -1.75 3.18
CA GLU A 150 -4.75 -2.56 2.07
C GLU A 150 -3.64 -3.09 1.16
N GLU A 151 -2.58 -2.29 0.97
CA GLU A 151 -1.39 -2.66 0.20
C GLU A 151 -0.71 -3.90 0.78
N LEU A 152 -0.62 -4.02 2.12
CA LEU A 152 -0.04 -5.20 2.75
C LEU A 152 -0.95 -6.42 2.60
N ALA A 153 -2.27 -6.23 2.64
CA ALA A 153 -3.22 -7.31 2.39
C ALA A 153 -3.16 -7.82 0.93
N GLU A 154 -2.93 -6.93 -0.03
CA GLU A 154 -2.67 -7.30 -1.42
C GLU A 154 -1.37 -8.08 -1.57
N LEU A 155 -0.27 -7.62 -0.95
CA LEU A 155 1.02 -8.31 -0.96
C LEU A 155 0.93 -9.71 -0.34
N GLU A 156 0.21 -9.89 0.76
CA GLU A 156 -0.03 -11.22 1.33
C GLU A 156 -0.85 -12.12 0.42
N LYS A 157 -1.85 -11.56 -0.26
CA LYS A 157 -2.65 -12.32 -1.23
C LYS A 157 -1.79 -12.76 -2.42
N GLU A 158 -0.87 -11.92 -2.88
CA GLU A 158 0.13 -12.27 -3.90
C GLU A 158 1.10 -13.35 -3.39
N LEU A 159 1.59 -13.22 -2.16
CA LEU A 159 2.42 -14.22 -1.50
C LEU A 159 1.70 -15.58 -1.40
N GLY A 160 0.43 -15.57 -1.01
CA GLY A 160 -0.41 -16.76 -0.90
C GLY A 160 -0.62 -17.46 -2.24
N LYS A 161 -0.80 -16.69 -3.33
CA LYS A 161 -0.85 -17.26 -4.69
C LYS A 161 0.46 -17.94 -5.07
N LEU A 162 1.60 -17.27 -4.84
CA LEU A 162 2.93 -17.80 -5.14
C LEU A 162 3.24 -19.08 -4.33
N THR A 163 2.79 -19.13 -3.08
CA THR A 163 3.00 -20.31 -2.21
C THR A 163 2.12 -21.49 -2.64
N CYS A 164 0.90 -21.22 -3.12
CA CYS A 164 -0.01 -22.25 -3.63
C CYS A 164 0.45 -22.89 -4.94
N ASP A 165 1.22 -22.17 -5.77
CA ASP A 165 1.78 -22.73 -7.00
C ASP A 165 2.94 -23.72 -6.74
N CYS A 166 3.51 -23.73 -5.52
CA CYS A 166 4.66 -24.56 -5.17
C CYS A 166 4.32 -25.88 -4.44
N THR A 167 3.10 -26.05 -3.90
CA THR A 167 2.72 -27.28 -3.17
C THR A 167 2.30 -28.44 -4.08
N GLY A 168 2.43 -28.27 -5.40
CA GLY A 168 2.01 -29.23 -6.42
C GLY A 168 3.15 -29.79 -7.27
N GLN A 169 4.39 -29.89 -6.78
CA GLN A 169 5.45 -30.56 -7.53
C GLN A 169 6.49 -31.22 -6.61
N GLY A 170 6.20 -32.46 -6.23
CA GLY A 170 7.13 -33.36 -5.56
C GLY A 170 7.05 -34.77 -6.15
N GLY A 171 8.05 -35.13 -6.97
CA GLY A 171 8.49 -36.49 -7.33
C GLY A 171 7.52 -37.35 -8.17
N THR A 172 7.83 -37.71 -9.42
CA THR A 172 8.84 -38.74 -9.70
C THR A 172 9.28 -38.66 -11.16
N ILE A 173 10.60 -38.66 -11.36
CA ILE A 173 11.27 -38.83 -12.65
C ILE A 173 11.05 -40.27 -13.14
N GLN A 174 10.53 -40.45 -14.35
CA GLN A 174 11.13 -41.43 -15.26
C GLN A 174 10.93 -41.06 -16.72
N VAL A 175 12.07 -41.00 -17.39
CA VAL A 175 12.28 -40.83 -18.83
C VAL A 175 11.70 -42.04 -19.56
N ASP A 176 10.95 -41.83 -20.63
CA ASP A 176 11.19 -42.58 -21.87
C ASP A 176 10.69 -41.84 -23.11
N SER A 177 11.53 -41.94 -24.14
CA SER A 177 11.39 -41.33 -25.46
C SER A 177 10.43 -42.12 -26.34
N ALA A 178 9.67 -41.43 -27.21
CA ALA A 178 9.65 -41.68 -28.66
C ALA A 178 8.49 -40.96 -29.37
N ALA A 179 8.86 -40.07 -30.29
CA ALA A 179 8.30 -39.84 -31.63
C ALA A 179 6.79 -40.07 -31.90
N SER A 180 6.09 -38.99 -32.31
CA SER A 180 5.75 -38.75 -33.73
C SER A 180 4.56 -37.80 -33.95
N LYS A 181 4.76 -36.90 -34.91
CA LYS A 181 3.80 -36.31 -35.89
C LYS A 181 2.88 -35.15 -35.47
N SER A 182 3.29 -33.98 -35.96
CA SER A 182 2.58 -33.13 -36.94
C SER A 182 1.11 -32.77 -36.64
N LEU A 183 0.85 -31.47 -36.41
CA LEU A 183 0.08 -30.64 -37.36
C LEU A 183 0.17 -29.16 -36.95
N VAL A 184 0.59 -28.33 -37.90
CA VAL A 184 0.56 -26.85 -37.86
C VAL A 184 -0.90 -26.37 -37.78
N PRO A 185 -1.16 -25.24 -37.08
CA PRO A 185 -1.82 -24.14 -37.77
C PRO A 185 -1.12 -22.78 -37.57
N SER A 186 -1.22 -21.99 -38.63
CA SER A 186 -0.64 -20.68 -38.93
C SER A 186 -0.82 -19.57 -37.87
N PRO A 187 0.00 -18.49 -37.92
CA PRO A 187 -0.16 -17.32 -37.05
C PRO A 187 -1.38 -16.51 -37.51
N ALA A 188 -2.42 -16.46 -36.68
CA ALA A 188 -3.56 -15.58 -36.90
C ALA A 188 -3.16 -14.13 -36.63
N LYS A 189 -3.01 -13.40 -37.73
CA LYS A 189 -2.85 -11.95 -37.81
C LYS A 189 -4.26 -11.33 -37.75
N GLU A 190 -4.72 -10.93 -36.58
CA GLU A 190 -5.92 -10.10 -36.40
C GLU A 190 -5.46 -8.71 -35.89
N LYS A 191 -5.12 -7.78 -36.78
CA LYS A 191 -5.98 -6.73 -37.36
C LYS A 191 -6.59 -5.79 -36.28
N PRO A 192 -6.10 -4.53 -36.15
CA PRO A 192 -6.69 -3.53 -35.27
C PRO A 192 -8.05 -3.09 -35.84
N LEU A 193 -9.10 -3.16 -35.01
CA LEU A 193 -10.44 -2.63 -35.29
C LEU A 193 -10.72 -1.44 -34.33
N PRO A 194 -11.60 -0.49 -34.72
CA PRO A 194 -11.20 0.87 -35.07
C PRO A 194 -11.34 1.89 -33.93
N ALA A 195 -10.47 2.91 -33.98
CA ALA A 195 -10.32 4.02 -33.04
C ALA A 195 -11.48 5.06 -33.08
N ALA A 196 -12.73 4.60 -33.06
CA ALA A 196 -13.90 5.48 -33.27
C ALA A 196 -14.69 5.85 -32.00
N CYS A 197 -14.35 5.31 -30.81
CA CYS A 197 -15.09 5.57 -29.56
C CYS A 197 -14.22 6.06 -28.39
N GLN A 198 -13.01 6.53 -28.65
CA GLN A 198 -12.08 6.96 -27.61
C GLN A 198 -12.05 8.48 -27.45
N THR A 199 -13.01 9.24 -27.98
CA THR A 199 -13.03 10.70 -27.84
C THR A 199 -14.40 11.21 -27.39
N PHE A 200 -14.43 12.15 -26.44
CA PHE A 200 -15.63 12.88 -26.02
C PHE A 200 -15.46 14.37 -26.30
N LEU A 201 -16.55 15.12 -26.35
CA LEU A 201 -16.51 16.56 -26.59
C LEU A 201 -16.53 17.31 -25.27
N PHE A 202 -15.54 18.20 -25.08
CA PHE A 202 -15.50 19.17 -23.97
C PHE A 202 -15.31 20.55 -24.58
N HIS A 203 -16.23 21.48 -24.31
CA HIS A 203 -16.29 22.80 -24.95
C HIS A 203 -16.14 22.79 -26.49
N GLY A 204 -16.65 21.74 -27.16
CA GLY A 204 -16.56 21.59 -28.63
C GLY A 204 -15.23 21.03 -29.15
N GLN A 205 -14.28 20.69 -28.28
CA GLN A 205 -13.03 20.03 -28.64
C GLN A 205 -13.09 18.51 -28.42
N PRO A 206 -12.54 17.69 -29.35
CA PRO A 206 -12.47 16.25 -29.18
C PRO A 206 -11.31 15.86 -28.25
N ILE A 207 -11.64 15.31 -27.09
CA ILE A 207 -10.68 14.88 -26.07
C ILE A 207 -10.63 13.37 -26.00
N VAL A 208 -9.41 12.81 -25.90
CA VAL A 208 -9.19 11.37 -25.74
C VAL A 208 -9.69 10.89 -24.38
N ASN A 209 -10.71 10.04 -24.40
CA ASN A 209 -11.23 9.32 -23.26
C ASN A 209 -10.25 8.23 -22.83
N ARG A 210 -9.67 8.42 -21.65
CA ARG A 210 -8.76 7.45 -21.01
C ARG A 210 -9.26 7.10 -19.61
N PRO A 211 -8.89 5.93 -19.07
CA PRO A 211 -9.06 5.66 -17.63
C PRO A 211 -8.35 6.74 -16.80
N LEU A 212 -8.91 7.04 -15.64
CA LEU A 212 -8.30 7.95 -14.68
C LEU A 212 -6.94 7.42 -14.25
N THR A 213 -5.96 8.32 -14.18
CA THR A 213 -4.61 8.01 -13.69
C THR A 213 -4.40 8.58 -12.30
N LEU A 214 -3.32 8.17 -11.63
CA LEU A 214 -2.91 8.74 -10.35
C LEU A 214 -2.72 10.27 -10.44
N GLN A 215 -2.25 10.78 -11.57
CA GLN A 215 -2.08 12.22 -11.79
C GLN A 215 -3.43 12.97 -11.78
N ASP A 216 -4.47 12.41 -12.42
CA ASP A 216 -5.81 13.00 -12.40
C ASP A 216 -6.37 13.02 -10.97
N GLN A 217 -6.12 11.94 -10.23
CA GLN A 217 -6.53 11.79 -8.85
C GLN A 217 -5.89 12.85 -7.94
N GLN A 218 -4.57 13.07 -8.08
CA GLN A 218 -3.84 14.08 -7.33
C GLN A 218 -4.31 15.50 -7.69
N THR A 219 -4.46 15.78 -8.99
CA THR A 219 -4.88 17.10 -9.49
C THR A 219 -6.27 17.44 -8.98
N PHE A 220 -7.21 16.49 -9.07
CA PHE A 220 -8.55 16.62 -8.49
C PHE A 220 -8.49 16.91 -6.99
N ALA A 221 -7.73 16.10 -6.22
CA ALA A 221 -7.67 16.23 -4.77
C ALA A 221 -7.10 17.58 -4.30
N ARG A 222 -6.16 18.16 -5.06
CA ARG A 222 -5.58 19.49 -4.74
C ARG A 222 -6.60 20.62 -4.92
N SER A 223 -7.47 20.53 -5.91
CA SER A 223 -8.26 21.68 -6.37
C SER A 223 -9.75 21.61 -6.02
N VAL A 224 -10.32 20.43 -5.76
CA VAL A 224 -11.77 20.27 -5.55
C VAL A 224 -12.23 20.82 -4.19
N GLY A 225 -11.38 20.78 -3.16
CA GLY A 225 -11.69 21.22 -1.79
C GLY A 225 -13.03 20.67 -1.27
N LEU A 226 -13.83 21.50 -0.59
CA LEU A 226 -15.14 21.11 -0.02
C LEU A 226 -16.16 20.60 -1.05
N LYS A 227 -15.96 20.88 -2.34
CA LYS A 227 -16.89 20.47 -3.41
C LYS A 227 -16.76 18.98 -3.75
N TRP A 228 -15.79 18.26 -3.18
CA TRP A 228 -15.61 16.81 -3.41
C TRP A 228 -16.89 16.02 -3.13
N ARG A 229 -17.67 16.40 -2.11
CA ARG A 229 -18.96 15.75 -1.78
C ARG A 229 -19.99 15.93 -2.90
N ARG A 230 -20.03 17.11 -3.53
CA ARG A 230 -20.99 17.39 -4.61
C ARG A 230 -20.60 16.62 -5.88
N VAL A 231 -19.31 16.60 -6.21
CA VAL A 231 -18.78 15.76 -7.31
C VAL A 231 -19.05 14.29 -7.03
N GLY A 232 -18.85 13.83 -5.79
CA GLY A 232 -19.18 12.47 -5.36
C GLY A 232 -20.65 12.13 -5.61
N ARG A 233 -21.58 13.04 -5.32
CA ARG A 233 -23.02 12.86 -5.61
C ARG A 233 -23.35 12.81 -7.10
N SER A 234 -22.62 13.54 -7.95
CA SER A 234 -22.73 13.39 -9.39
C SER A 234 -22.22 12.02 -9.86
N LEU A 235 -21.07 11.59 -9.34
CA LEU A 235 -20.47 10.28 -9.64
C LEU A 235 -21.31 9.10 -9.11
N GLN A 236 -22.08 9.28 -8.03
CA GLN A 236 -23.03 8.29 -7.49
C GLN A 236 -24.08 7.82 -8.52
N ARG A 237 -24.44 8.68 -9.50
CA ARG A 237 -25.41 8.31 -10.53
C ARG A 237 -24.88 7.22 -11.44
N SER A 238 -23.56 7.24 -11.68
CA SER A 238 -22.87 6.32 -12.58
C SER A 238 -22.11 5.22 -11.83
N CYS A 239 -21.78 5.39 -10.55
CA CYS A 239 -21.04 4.44 -9.72
C CYS A 239 -21.83 4.02 -8.48
N ARG A 240 -22.18 2.72 -8.39
CA ARG A 240 -22.93 2.17 -7.25
C ARG A 240 -22.13 2.16 -5.95
N ALA A 241 -20.81 2.03 -6.03
CA ALA A 241 -19.94 1.94 -4.84
C ALA A 241 -19.76 3.28 -4.09
N LEU A 242 -20.16 4.38 -4.73
CA LEU A 242 -20.19 5.70 -4.12
C LEU A 242 -21.54 6.04 -3.49
N ARG A 243 -22.59 5.22 -3.68
CA ARG A 243 -23.91 5.49 -3.10
C ARG A 243 -23.85 5.55 -1.58
N ASP A 244 -24.75 6.33 -1.00
CA ASP A 244 -24.88 6.46 0.46
C ASP A 244 -25.01 5.06 1.11
N PRO A 245 -24.30 4.79 2.21
CA PRO A 245 -23.58 5.75 3.07
C PRO A 245 -22.12 6.04 2.68
N ALA A 246 -21.63 5.61 1.51
CA ALA A 246 -20.20 5.62 1.21
C ALA A 246 -19.54 7.03 1.26
N LEU A 247 -20.25 8.09 0.87
CA LEU A 247 -19.71 9.46 0.97
C LEU A 247 -19.60 9.93 2.42
N ASP A 248 -20.57 9.56 3.27
CA ASP A 248 -20.55 9.89 4.69
C ASP A 248 -19.50 9.07 5.45
N SER A 249 -19.31 7.81 5.07
CA SER A 249 -18.21 6.97 5.57
C SER A 249 -16.85 7.57 5.21
N LEU A 250 -16.63 7.96 3.94
CA LEU A 250 -15.39 8.64 3.53
C LEU A 250 -15.18 9.97 4.27
N ALA A 251 -16.26 10.72 4.49
CA ALA A 251 -16.18 11.96 5.25
C ALA A 251 -15.74 11.73 6.70
N TYR A 252 -16.29 10.70 7.37
CA TYR A 252 -15.99 10.36 8.75
C TYR A 252 -14.58 9.75 8.90
N GLU A 253 -14.23 8.79 8.04
CA GLU A 253 -12.95 8.08 8.07
C GLU A 253 -11.76 9.03 7.87
N TYR A 254 -11.88 9.97 6.92
CA TYR A 254 -10.78 10.86 6.52
C TYR A 254 -10.98 12.32 6.96
N GLU A 255 -11.85 12.58 7.96
CA GLU A 255 -12.05 13.93 8.51
C GLU A 255 -10.75 14.52 9.07
N ARG A 256 -9.95 13.68 9.73
CA ARG A 256 -8.72 14.09 10.41
C ARG A 256 -7.56 14.34 9.45
N ASP A 257 -7.57 13.70 8.29
CA ASP A 257 -6.53 13.83 7.26
C ASP A 257 -6.77 15.05 6.34
N GLY A 258 -7.98 15.61 6.38
CA GLY A 258 -8.34 16.85 5.70
C GLY A 258 -8.98 16.67 4.32
N LEU A 259 -9.38 17.79 3.72
CA LEU A 259 -10.17 17.82 2.48
C LEU A 259 -9.46 17.21 1.28
N TYR A 260 -8.14 17.36 1.23
CA TYR A 260 -7.31 16.76 0.19
C TYR A 260 -7.47 15.23 0.20
N GLU A 261 -7.30 14.61 1.37
CA GLU A 261 -7.36 13.16 1.50
C GLU A 261 -8.77 12.64 1.23
N GLN A 262 -9.81 13.33 1.72
CA GLN A 262 -11.21 12.98 1.41
C GLN A 262 -11.50 12.98 -0.10
N ALA A 263 -11.03 14.00 -0.82
CA ALA A 263 -11.16 14.08 -2.27
C ALA A 263 -10.34 13.00 -2.99
N PHE A 264 -9.14 12.71 -2.51
CA PHE A 264 -8.27 11.68 -3.06
C PHE A 264 -8.91 10.29 -2.92
N GLN A 265 -9.47 9.99 -1.74
CA GLN A 265 -10.12 8.72 -1.44
C GLN A 265 -11.44 8.53 -2.20
N LEU A 266 -12.19 9.62 -2.46
CA LEU A 266 -13.36 9.58 -3.34
C LEU A 266 -13.00 9.00 -4.72
N LEU A 267 -11.98 9.55 -5.37
CA LEU A 267 -11.55 9.08 -6.68
C LEU A 267 -10.87 7.70 -6.62
N ARG A 268 -10.13 7.40 -5.55
CA ARG A 268 -9.57 6.05 -5.33
C ARG A 268 -10.68 5.00 -5.33
N ARG A 269 -11.75 5.25 -4.58
CA ARG A 269 -12.92 4.38 -4.48
C ARG A 269 -13.67 4.27 -5.82
N PHE A 270 -13.80 5.38 -6.55
CA PHE A 270 -14.38 5.39 -7.89
C PHE A 270 -13.57 4.51 -8.87
N MET A 271 -12.24 4.66 -8.87
CA MET A 271 -11.33 3.88 -9.70
C MET A 271 -11.34 2.38 -9.34
N GLN A 272 -11.36 2.04 -8.06
CA GLN A 272 -11.44 0.66 -7.60
C GLN A 272 -12.77 -0.01 -8.00
N ALA A 273 -13.89 0.72 -7.88
CA ALA A 273 -15.21 0.17 -8.16
C ALA A 273 -15.50 -0.01 -9.66
N GLU A 274 -15.08 0.95 -10.48
CA GLU A 274 -15.39 0.98 -11.90
C GLU A 274 -14.24 0.44 -12.77
N GLY A 275 -13.02 0.32 -12.22
CA GLY A 275 -11.84 -0.17 -12.92
C GLY A 275 -11.58 0.62 -14.21
N ARG A 276 -11.50 -0.08 -15.34
CA ARG A 276 -11.30 0.55 -16.67
C ARG A 276 -12.46 1.46 -17.10
N ARG A 277 -13.60 1.41 -16.41
CA ARG A 277 -14.77 2.27 -16.67
C ARG A 277 -14.74 3.56 -15.84
N ALA A 278 -13.79 3.72 -14.92
CA ALA A 278 -13.49 4.99 -14.27
C ALA A 278 -12.74 5.88 -15.27
N THR A 279 -13.48 6.47 -16.20
CA THR A 279 -12.92 7.24 -17.30
C THR A 279 -12.88 8.73 -17.01
N LEU A 280 -11.95 9.41 -17.67
CA LEU A 280 -11.77 10.86 -17.62
C LEU A 280 -13.06 11.60 -18.00
N GLN A 281 -13.76 11.12 -19.03
CA GLN A 281 -15.06 11.67 -19.44
C GLN A 281 -16.05 11.77 -18.26
N ARG A 282 -16.20 10.70 -17.47
CA ARG A 282 -17.17 10.67 -16.37
C ARG A 282 -16.81 11.63 -15.25
N LEU A 283 -15.51 11.82 -15.01
CA LEU A 283 -15.03 12.80 -14.06
C LEU A 283 -15.27 14.23 -14.57
N VAL A 284 -14.97 14.50 -15.85
CA VAL A 284 -15.19 15.80 -16.48
C VAL A 284 -16.68 16.17 -16.49
N GLU A 285 -17.57 15.25 -16.90
CA GLU A 285 -19.02 15.46 -16.84
C GLU A 285 -19.49 15.80 -15.41
N ALA A 286 -18.96 15.09 -14.40
CA ALA A 286 -19.27 15.38 -13.00
C ALA A 286 -18.69 16.73 -12.52
N LEU A 287 -17.57 17.18 -13.06
CA LEU A 287 -16.98 18.48 -12.75
C LEU A 287 -17.76 19.63 -13.41
N GLU A 288 -18.19 19.46 -14.66
CA GLU A 288 -19.04 20.41 -15.39
C GLU A 288 -20.38 20.62 -14.67
N GLU A 289 -21.02 19.53 -14.24
CA GLU A 289 -22.26 19.61 -13.44
C GLU A 289 -22.12 20.38 -12.11
N ASN A 290 -20.89 20.48 -11.60
CA ASN A 290 -20.59 21.12 -10.31
C ASN A 290 -19.87 22.47 -10.45
N GLU A 291 -19.90 23.07 -11.65
CA GLU A 291 -19.29 24.37 -11.94
C GLU A 291 -17.77 24.38 -11.62
N LEU A 292 -17.10 23.26 -11.89
CA LEU A 292 -15.66 23.05 -11.72
C LEU A 292 -14.96 22.91 -13.08
N THR A 293 -15.34 23.76 -14.03
CA THR A 293 -14.83 23.73 -15.41
C THR A 293 -13.33 24.01 -15.48
N SER A 294 -12.80 24.91 -14.67
CA SER A 294 -11.36 25.17 -14.59
C SER A 294 -10.55 23.95 -14.14
N LEU A 295 -11.09 23.17 -13.19
CA LEU A 295 -10.47 21.91 -12.78
C LEU A 295 -10.57 20.84 -13.87
N ALA A 296 -11.66 20.83 -14.65
CA ALA A 296 -11.74 19.96 -15.81
C ALA A 296 -10.68 20.33 -16.85
N GLU A 297 -10.47 21.61 -17.14
CA GLU A 297 -9.41 22.09 -18.05
C GLU A 297 -8.00 21.69 -17.57
N ASP A 298 -7.72 21.82 -16.27
CA ASP A 298 -6.47 21.36 -15.64
C ASP A 298 -6.24 19.85 -15.87
N LEU A 299 -7.28 19.03 -15.68
CA LEU A 299 -7.20 17.57 -15.87
C LEU A 299 -7.02 17.16 -17.33
N LEU A 300 -7.51 17.99 -18.24
CA LEU A 300 -7.43 17.80 -19.68
C LEU A 300 -6.11 18.32 -20.26
N GLY A 301 -5.28 18.98 -19.43
CA GLY A 301 -4.05 19.63 -19.87
C GLY A 301 -4.30 20.81 -20.81
N GLN A 302 -5.52 21.39 -20.76
CA GLN A 302 -5.93 22.56 -21.53
C GLN A 302 -5.82 23.86 -20.74
N ALA A 303 -5.34 23.80 -19.50
CA ALA A 303 -5.02 24.99 -18.74
C ALA A 303 -3.91 25.77 -19.46
N GLU A 304 -4.29 26.87 -20.10
CA GLU A 304 -3.36 27.89 -20.59
C GLU A 304 -2.47 28.31 -19.41
N PRO A 305 -1.13 28.30 -19.55
CA PRO A 305 -0.22 28.68 -18.47
C PRO A 305 -0.16 30.19 -18.21
N ASP A 306 -1.23 30.94 -18.47
CA ASP A 306 -1.33 32.39 -18.28
C ASP A 306 -2.57 32.74 -17.44
N ASP A 307 -2.41 32.68 -16.12
CA ASP A 307 -2.67 33.82 -15.22
C ASP A 307 -2.25 33.44 -13.79
N ARG A 308 -0.95 33.14 -13.62
CA ARG A 308 -0.30 33.42 -12.34
C ARG A 308 -0.07 34.93 -12.28
N LEU A 309 -1.05 35.70 -11.80
CA LEU A 309 -0.87 37.01 -11.17
C LEU A 309 -2.21 37.64 -10.75
N ALA A 310 -2.51 37.59 -9.45
CA ALA A 310 -2.97 38.71 -8.60
C ALA A 310 -3.29 38.20 -7.19
#